data_AF-A0A957NZ52-F1
#
_entry.id   AF-A0A957NZ52-F1
#
_cell.length_a   1.000
_cell.length_b   1.000
_cell.length_c   1.000
_cell.angle_alpha   90.00
_cell.angle_beta   90.00
_cell.angle_gamma   90.00
#
_symmetry.space_group_name_H-M   'P 1'
#
loop_
_entity.id
_entity.type
_entity.pdbx_description
1 polymer ?
#
loop_
_entity_poly.entity_id
_entity_poly.type
_entity_poly.pdbx_seq_one_letter_code
_entity_poly.pdbx_strand_id
1 'polypeptide(L)' 'MPFTIQTQIRELLANERAKAALEKHIPGATTHPQLQMALYMSLGEVATYPESGLTTDKLHALLADLAAIETA' A
#
# COMPACT_ATOMS: atom_id res chain seq x y z
N MET A 1 5.21 -2.97 14.14
CA MET A 1 6.45 -2.77 13.36
C MET A 1 6.07 -1.77 12.30
N PRO A 2 6.65 -0.56 12.30
CA PRO A 2 6.13 0.56 11.52
C PRO A 2 5.94 0.14 10.07
N PHE A 3 4.74 0.37 9.54
CA PHE A 3 4.51 0.24 8.10
C PHE A 3 5.45 1.21 7.35
N THR A 4 6.29 0.67 6.47
CA THR A 4 7.29 1.43 5.70
C THR A 4 7.21 1.07 4.21
N ILE A 5 8.02 1.72 3.38
CA ILE A 5 8.13 1.36 1.95
C ILE A 5 8.55 -0.11 1.72
N GLN A 6 9.17 -0.74 2.71
CA GLN A 6 9.61 -2.14 2.64
C GLN A 6 8.51 -3.12 3.06
N THR A 7 7.40 -2.62 3.61
CA THR A 7 6.26 -3.45 4.01
C THR A 7 5.62 -4.05 2.76
N GLN A 8 5.32 -5.35 2.83
CA GLN A 8 4.65 -6.06 1.74
C GLN A 8 3.18 -5.67 1.66
N ILE A 9 2.64 -5.59 0.44
CA ILE A 9 1.20 -5.32 0.22
C ILE A 9 0.34 -6.34 0.98
N ARG A 10 0.72 -7.62 1.00
CA ARG A 10 -0.04 -8.65 1.74
C ARG A 10 -0.21 -8.35 3.23
N GLU A 11 0.77 -7.70 3.86
CA GLU A 11 0.71 -7.35 5.28
C GLU A 11 -0.27 -6.19 5.50
N LEU A 12 -0.35 -5.26 4.55
CA LEU A 12 -1.32 -4.17 4.57
C LEU A 12 -2.73 -4.70 4.35
N LEU A 13 -2.91 -5.64 3.42
CA LEU A 13 -4.22 -6.25 3.18
C LEU A 13 -4.70 -7.14 4.33
N ALA A 14 -3.77 -7.67 5.13
CA ALA A 14 -4.11 -8.38 6.36
C ALA A 14 -4.74 -7.45 7.43
N ASN A 15 -4.64 -6.13 7.25
CA ASN A 15 -5.19 -5.14 8.18
C ASN A 15 -6.25 -4.29 7.47
N GLU A 16 -7.51 -4.41 7.88
CA GLU A 16 -8.63 -3.76 7.17
C GLU A 16 -8.49 -2.24 7.08
N ARG A 17 -7.90 -1.59 8.09
CA ARG A 17 -7.61 -0.15 8.07
C ARG A 17 -6.58 0.22 7.01
N ALA A 18 -5.49 -0.55 6.93
CA ALA A 18 -4.44 -0.35 5.93
C ALA A 18 -4.94 -0.63 4.52
N LYS A 19 -5.79 -1.65 4.35
CA LYS A 19 -6.50 -1.92 3.09
C LYS A 19 -7.37 -0.73 2.67
N ALA A 20 -8.14 -0.14 3.60
CA ALA A 20 -8.96 1.02 3.30
C ALA A 20 -8.13 2.25 2.90
N ALA A 21 -7.00 2.48 3.58
CA ALA A 21 -6.05 3.52 3.19
C ALA A 21 -5.50 3.27 1.77
N LEU A 22 -5.10 2.02 1.47
CA LEU A 22 -4.60 1.63 0.15
C LEU A 22 -5.65 1.89 -0.95
N GLU A 23 -6.90 1.46 -0.75
CA GLU A 23 -8.00 1.74 -1.70
C GLU A 23 -8.29 3.23 -1.86
N LYS A 24 -8.19 4.01 -0.79
CA LYS A 24 -8.38 5.47 -0.83
C LYS A 24 -7.32 6.17 -1.68
N HIS A 25 -6.05 5.74 -1.60
CA HIS A 25 -4.95 6.33 -2.37
C HIS A 25 -4.81 5.74 -3.79
N ILE A 26 -5.11 4.45 -3.92
CA ILE A 26 -5.02 3.65 -5.15
C ILE A 26 -6.36 2.90 -5.34
N PRO A 27 -7.38 3.58 -5.88
CA PRO A 27 -8.66 2.95 -6.12
C PRO A 27 -8.50 1.78 -7.10
N GLY A 28 -8.97 0.60 -6.69
CA GLY A 28 -8.85 -0.63 -7.47
C GLY A 28 -7.59 -1.46 -7.18
N ALA A 29 -6.72 -1.05 -6.26
CA ALA A 29 -5.54 -1.85 -5.88
C ALA A 29 -5.92 -3.26 -5.39
N THR A 30 -6.98 -3.37 -4.58
CA THR A 30 -7.46 -4.64 -3.99
C THR A 30 -8.27 -5.51 -4.94
N THR A 31 -8.60 -4.98 -6.12
CA THR A 31 -9.33 -5.70 -7.17
C THR A 31 -8.51 -5.84 -8.45
N HIS A 32 -7.26 -5.38 -8.43
CA HIS A 32 -6.40 -5.37 -9.61
C HIS A 32 -6.00 -6.80 -9.99
N PRO A 33 -5.96 -7.17 -11.29
CA PRO A 33 -5.54 -8.50 -11.71
C PRO A 33 -4.10 -8.83 -11.30
N GLN A 34 -3.24 -7.82 -11.21
CA GLN A 34 -1.87 -7.98 -10.72
C GLN A 34 -1.73 -7.94 -9.19
N LEU A 35 -2.84 -7.86 -8.44
CA LEU A 35 -2.78 -7.84 -6.98
C LEU A 35 -2.02 -9.04 -6.45
N GLN A 36 -2.27 -10.24 -6.98
CA GLN A 36 -1.57 -11.46 -6.54
C GLN A 36 -0.05 -11.35 -6.66
N MET A 37 0.47 -10.65 -7.67
CA MET A 37 1.90 -10.37 -7.79
C MET A 37 2.32 -9.29 -6.79
N ALA A 38 1.54 -8.21 -6.69
CA ALA A 38 1.80 -7.11 -5.76
C ALA A 38 1.81 -7.56 -4.29
N LEU A 39 1.05 -8.61 -3.92
CA LEU A 39 1.04 -9.19 -2.56
C LEU A 39 2.44 -9.51 -2.04
N TYR A 40 3.31 -9.98 -2.92
CA TYR A 40 4.69 -10.38 -2.60
C TYR A 40 5.70 -9.25 -2.80
N MET A 41 5.26 -8.09 -3.30
CA MET A 41 6.08 -6.90 -3.48
C MET A 41 5.92 -5.95 -2.30
N SER A 42 6.97 -5.17 -2.06
CA SER A 42 6.95 -4.06 -1.12
C SER A 42 6.24 -2.83 -1.70
N LEU A 43 5.74 -1.94 -0.83
CA LEU A 43 5.09 -0.68 -1.23
C LEU A 43 5.98 0.17 -2.15
N GLY A 44 7.29 0.20 -1.83
CA GLY A 44 8.31 0.90 -2.61
C GLY A 44 8.51 0.29 -3.99
N GLU A 45 8.55 -1.04 -4.09
CA GLU A 45 8.60 -1.72 -5.38
C GLU A 45 7.36 -1.40 -6.21
N VAL A 46 6.16 -1.49 -5.65
CA VAL A 46 4.91 -1.14 -6.36
C VAL A 46 4.94 0.31 -6.85
N ALA A 47 5.48 1.24 -6.06
CA ALA A 47 5.63 2.65 -6.46
C ALA A 47 6.64 2.87 -7.60
N THR A 48 7.54 1.93 -7.85
CA THR A 48 8.42 2.00 -9.05
C THR A 48 7.66 1.69 -10.34
N TYR A 49 6.53 1.00 -10.26
CA TYR A 49 5.69 0.67 -11.41
C TYR A 49 4.75 1.83 -11.72
N PRO A 50 4.91 2.55 -12.84
CA PRO A 50 4.02 3.65 -13.21
C PRO A 50 2.58 3.18 -13.46
N GLU A 51 2.40 1.92 -13.86
CA GLU A 51 1.10 1.27 -14.04
C GLU A 51 0.31 1.08 -12.73
N SER A 52 0.97 1.16 -11.56
CA SER A 52 0.28 1.10 -10.26
C SER A 52 -0.50 2.38 -9.94
N GLY A 53 -0.19 3.51 -10.60
CA GLY A 53 -0.73 4.82 -10.24
C GLY A 53 -0.28 5.33 -8.86
N LEU A 54 0.70 4.66 -8.24
CA LEU A 54 1.27 5.02 -6.95
C LEU A 54 2.47 5.97 -7.15
N THR A 55 2.17 7.25 -7.20
CA THR A 55 3.19 8.31 -7.21
C THR A 55 3.87 8.43 -5.84
N THR A 56 5.09 8.98 -5.80
CA THR A 56 5.83 9.24 -4.55
C THR A 56 5.01 10.03 -3.51
N ASP A 57 4.20 11.00 -3.94
CA ASP A 57 3.34 11.78 -3.04
C ASP A 57 2.26 10.92 -2.37
N LYS A 58 1.50 10.16 -3.16
CA LYS A 58 0.53 9.16 -2.66
C LYS A 58 1.19 8.10 -1.77
N LEU A 59 2.40 7.66 -2.11
CA LEU A 59 3.16 6.72 -1.30
C LEU A 59 3.44 7.30 0.09
N HIS A 60 3.95 8.53 0.15
CA HIS A 60 4.19 9.23 1.41
C HIS A 60 2.90 9.44 2.22
N ALA A 61 1.81 9.84 1.56
CA ALA A 61 0.52 10.02 2.21
C ALA A 61 -0.03 8.70 2.77
N LEU A 62 0.08 7.62 2.00
CA LEU A 62 -0.30 6.27 2.44
C LEU A 62 0.55 5.83 3.63
N LEU A 63 1.87 6.02 3.59
CA LEU A 63 2.75 5.70 4.72
C LEU A 63 2.41 6.47 5.99
N ALA A 64 2.03 7.74 5.86
CA ALA A 64 1.58 8.55 6.99
C ALA A 64 0.26 8.02 7.59
N ASP A 65 -0.70 7.65 6.73
CA ASP A 65 -1.99 7.08 7.15
C ASP A 65 -1.78 5.71 7.83
N LEU A 66 -0.90 4.87 7.26
CA LEU A 66 -0.50 3.58 7.84
C LEU A 66 0.22 3.74 9.18
N ALA A 67 1.15 4.69 9.30
CA ALA A 67 1.84 4.97 10.55
C ALA A 67 0.86 5.39 11.66
N ALA A 68 -0.17 6.17 11.31
CA ALA A 68 -1.24 6.56 12.23
C ALA A 68 -2.11 5.37 12.68
N ILE A 69 -2.29 4.36 11.82
CA ILE A 69 -3.04 3.14 12.15
C ILE A 69 -2.28 2.28 13.17
N GLU A 70 -0.95 2.20 13.08
CA GLU A 70 -0.15 1.39 14.00
C GLU A 70 0.01 2.01 15.39
N THR A 71 -0.07 3.34 15.48
CA THR A 71 0.04 4.06 16.75
C THR A 71 -1.28 4.11 17.55
N ALA A 72 -2.38 3.57 17.02
CA ALA A 72 -3.72 3.62 17.60
C ALA A 72 -4.24 2.24 18.04
#